data_AF-A0A699XH74-F1
#
_entry.id   AF-A0A699XH74-F1
#
_cell.length_a   1.000
_cell.length_b   1.000
_cell.length_c   1.000
_cell.angle_alpha   90.00
_cell.angle_beta   90.00
_cell.angle_gamma   90.00
#
_symmetry.space_group_name_H-M   'P 1'
#
loop_
_entity.id
_entity.type
_entity.pdbx_description
1 polymer ?
#
loop_
_entity_poly.entity_id
_entity_poly.type
_entity_poly.pdbx_seq_one_letter_code
_entity_poly.pdbx_strand_id
1 'polypeptide(L)' 'YKGVLNIAGEARKLVFQGVLKLYGFDFDVEWAEGETRESVIVFIADELPEEKIREGFAKVAAG' A
#
# COMPACT_ATOMS: atom_id res chain seq x y z
N TYR A 1 5.61 -4.53 7.72
CA TYR A 1 5.14 -3.38 6.92
C TYR A 1 3.64 -3.50 6.71
N LYS A 2 2.90 -2.40 6.67
CA LYS A 2 1.44 -2.39 6.49
C LYS A 2 1.06 -1.26 5.54
N GLY A 3 0.07 -1.48 4.68
CA GLY A 3 -0.41 -0.41 3.81
C GLY A 3 -1.79 -0.66 3.26
N VAL A 4 -2.37 0.40 2.71
CA VAL A 4 -3.59 0.41 1.92
C VAL A 4 -3.21 0.82 0.51
N LEU A 5 -3.71 0.09 -0.50
CA LEU A 5 -3.54 0.43 -1.90
C LEU A 5 -4.89 0.75 -2.53
N ASN A 6 -4.90 1.84 -3.31
CA ASN A 6 -5.94 2.11 -4.28
C ASN A 6 -5.60 1.39 -5.59
N ILE A 7 -6.41 0.40 -5.96
CA ILE A 7 -6.21 -0.40 -7.17
C ILE A 7 -7.18 0.10 -8.26
N ALA A 8 -6.65 0.37 -9.45
CA ALA A 8 -7.45 0.78 -10.59
C ALA A 8 -8.50 -0.29 -10.92
N GLY A 9 -9.77 0.12 -10.99
CA GLY A 9 -10.90 -0.78 -11.29
C GLY A 9 -11.47 -1.54 -10.09
N GLU A 10 -10.97 -1.32 -8.87
CA GLU A 10 -11.50 -1.93 -7.64
C GLU A 10 -12.12 -0.85 -6.73
N ALA A 11 -13.29 -1.16 -6.16
CA ALA A 11 -14.00 -0.26 -5.25
C ALA A 11 -13.56 -0.47 -3.79
N ARG A 12 -12.90 -1.59 -3.50
CA ARG A 12 -12.39 -1.96 -2.18
C ARG A 12 -10.96 -1.49 -1.94
N LYS A 13 -10.67 -1.21 -0.67
CA LYS A 13 -9.33 -0.96 -0.17
C LYS A 13 -8.59 -2.29 -0.11
N LEU A 14 -7.47 -2.39 -0.82
CA LEU A 14 -6.57 -3.52 -0.65
C LEU A 14 -5.67 -3.21 0.55
N VAL A 15 -5.87 -3.93 1.65
CA VAL A 15 -5.05 -3.81 2.85
C VAL A 15 -4.06 -4.96 2.88
N PHE A 16 -2.78 -4.64 3.00
CA PHE A 16 -1.76 -5.65 3.19
C PHE A 16 -1.06 -5.42 4.52
N GLN A 17 -0.82 -6.52 5.23
CA GLN A 17 -0.04 -6.51 6.46
C GLN A 17 0.96 -7.66 6.42
N GLY A 18 2.23 -7.30 6.60
CA GLY A 18 3.33 -8.24 6.68
C GLY A 18 4.04 -8.13 8.02
N VAL A 19 4.13 -9.25 8.74
CA VAL A 19 4.96 -9.40 9.94
C VAL A 19 6.05 -10.43 9.61
N LEU A 20 7.30 -9.98 9.60
CA LEU A 20 8.48 -10.80 9.25
C LEU A 20 8.34 -11.44 7.86
N LYS A 21 8.24 -12.78 7.76
CA LYS A 21 8.10 -13.54 6.51
C LYS A 21 6.65 -13.88 6.13
N LEU A 22 5.68 -13.49 6.96
CA LEU A 22 4.26 -13.68 6.70
C LEU A 22 3.72 -12.46 5.98
N TYR A 23 3.16 -12.67 4.79
CA TYR A 23 2.53 -11.63 3.98
C TYR A 23 1.07 -12.02 3.79
N GLY A 24 0.15 -11.22 4.32
CA GLY A 24 -1.28 -11.34 4.07
C GLY A 24 -1.77 -10.13 3.28
N PHE A 25 -2.47 -10.39 2.18
CA PHE A 25 -3.22 -9.39 1.42
C PHE A 25 -4.69 -9.72 1.55
N ASP A 26 -5.51 -8.75 1.93
CA ASP A 26 -6.96 -8.92 2.00
C ASP A 26 -7.66 -7.68 1.43
N PHE A 27 -8.81 -7.88 0.80
CA PHE A 27 -9.68 -6.80 0.42
C PHE A 27 -10.57 -6.51 1.62
N ASP A 28 -10.36 -5.34 2.21
CA ASP A 28 -11.09 -4.92 3.40
C ASP A 28 -12.39 -4.24 2.94
N VAL A 29 -12.63 -3.02 3.41
CA VAL A 29 -13.85 -2.26 3.11
C VAL A 29 -13.79 -1.51 1.78
N GLU A 30 -14.97 -1.24 1.20
CA GLU A 30 -15.12 -0.28 0.11
C GLU A 30 -14.68 1.13 0.52
N TRP A 31 -14.16 1.89 -0.43
CA TRP A 31 -13.91 3.32 -0.23
C TRP A 31 -15.23 4.03 0.11
N ALA A 32 -15.25 4.82 1.18
CA ALA A 32 -16.45 5.55 1.55
C ALA A 32 -16.77 6.64 0.52
N GLU A 33 -18.06 7.00 0.42
CA GLU A 33 -18.51 8.05 -0.50
C GLU A 33 -17.89 9.40 -0.10
N GLY A 34 -17.05 9.97 -0.97
CA GLY A 34 -16.30 11.21 -0.71
C GLY A 34 -14.91 11.03 -0.08
N GLU A 35 -14.48 9.79 0.17
CA GLU A 35 -13.13 9.51 0.66
C GLU A 35 -12.09 9.67 -0.46
N THR A 36 -10.97 10.35 -0.17
CA THR A 36 -9.85 10.45 -1.12
C THR A 36 -9.18 9.09 -1.24
N ARG A 37 -9.23 8.51 -2.44
CA ARG A 37 -8.61 7.22 -2.71
C ARG A 37 -7.10 7.37 -2.84
N GLU A 38 -6.38 7.17 -1.74
CA GLU A 38 -4.92 7.26 -1.68
C GLU A 38 -4.27 5.94 -1.26
N SER A 39 -3.07 5.69 -1.80
CA SER A 39 -2.25 4.54 -1.40
C SER A 39 -1.28 4.97 -0.30
N VAL A 40 -1.43 4.42 0.90
CA VAL A 40 -0.59 4.74 2.06
C VAL A 40 0.13 3.48 2.52
N ILE A 41 1.46 3.52 2.56
CA ILE A 41 2.28 2.37 2.96
C ILE A 41 3.25 2.79 4.05
N VAL A 42 3.31 2.00 5.13
CA VAL A 42 4.22 2.20 6.26
C VAL A 42 5.19 1.03 6.35
N PHE A 43 6.48 1.36 6.22
CA PHE A 43 7.60 0.45 6.45
C PHE A 43 8.25 0.77 7.79
N ILE A 44 8.49 -0.25 8.61
CA ILE A 44 9.17 -0.15 9.90
C ILE A 44 10.24 -1.24 9.91
N ALA A 45 11.51 -0.83 9.86
CA ALA A 45 12.69 -1.69 9.92
C ALA A 45 13.94 -0.83 10.23
N ASP A 46 14.98 -1.47 10.75
CA ASP A 46 16.31 -0.85 10.88
C ASP A 46 17.00 -0.76 9.52
N GLU A 47 17.76 0.33 9.29
CA GLU A 47 18.51 0.59 8.04
C GLU A 47 17.68 0.48 6.75
N LEU A 48 16.51 1.12 6.75
CA LEU A 48 15.58 1.09 5.63
C LEU A 48 16.13 1.88 4.42
N PRO A 49 16.27 1.27 3.23
CA PRO A 49 16.74 1.96 2.03
C PRO A 49 15.62 2.82 1.41
N GLU A 50 15.30 3.94 2.06
CA GLU A 50 14.16 4.81 1.74
C GLU A 50 14.13 5.25 0.27
N GLU A 51 15.24 5.75 -0.27
CA GLU A 51 15.30 6.26 -1.65
C GLU A 51 14.92 5.19 -2.67
N LYS A 52 15.48 3.98 -2.56
CA LYS A 52 15.18 2.87 -3.48
C LYS A 52 13.71 2.48 -3.45
N ILE A 53 13.10 2.51 -2.26
CA ILE A 53 11.68 2.20 -2.08
C ILE A 53 10.83 3.28 -2.72
N ARG A 54 11.14 4.56 -2.47
CA ARG A 54 10.42 5.68 -3.08
C ARG A 54 10.53 5.67 -4.60
N GLU A 55 11.72 5.47 -5.15
CA GLU A 55 11.92 5.35 -6.60
C GLU A 55 11.16 4.17 -7.20
N GLY A 56 11.14 3.03 -6.51
CA GLY A 56 10.38 1.85 -6.92
C GLY A 56 8.89 2.13 -7.04
N PHE A 57 8.30 2.79 -6.03
CA PHE A 57 6.88 3.16 -6.07
C PHE A 57 6.58 4.28 -7.06
N ALA A 58 7.46 5.27 -7.21
CA ALA A 58 7.28 6.36 -8.17
C ALA A 58 7.15 5.86 -9.62
N LYS A 59 7.90 4.80 -9.98
CA LYS A 59 7.81 4.17 -11.30
C LYS A 59 6.46 3.49 -11.55
N VAL A 60 5.82 2.95 -10.51
CA VAL A 60 4.53 2.27 -10.61
C VAL A 60 3.37 3.25 -10.55
N ALA A 61 3.49 4.34 -9.79
CA ALA A 61 2.46 5.38 -9.70
C ALA A 61 2.34 6.26 -10.96
N ALA A 62 3.37 6.27 -11.82
CA ALA A 62 3.38 7.04 -13.06
C ALA A 62 2.78 6.31 -14.28
N GLY A 63 2.37 5.04 -14.10
CA GLY A 63 1.70 4.22 -15.13
C GLY A 63 0.22 4.06 -14.85
#